data_AF-A0A940A9N2-F1
#
_entry.id   AF-A0A940A9N2-F1
#
_cell.length_a   1.000
_cell.length_b   1.000
_cell.length_c   1.000
_cell.angle_alpha   90.00
_cell.angle_beta   90.00
_cell.angle_gamma   90.00
#
_symmetry.space_group_name_H-M   'P 1'
#
loop_
_entity.id
_entity.type
_entity.pdbx_description
1 polymer ?
#
loop_
_entity_poly.entity_id
_entity_poly.type
_entity_poly.pdbx_seq_one_letter_code
_entity_poly.pdbx_strand_id
1 'polypeptide(L)'
;EWMRFYGMLFGCEQAADSIFSAMENTYLSLKKQAAAAKTYPSLLMDKQTGSVWYVPGGKSTIGGIIADAHIRYAWSGDEHSGSLAQSFENVLDQGGDADLWLFRYNSPHAITYPELLTENEGYGQLKAFAQHRAYGCNTATSTFYEDTPFHPHLLLRDFICIAHPELGLGQPQYFVGL
;
A
#
# COMPACT_ATOMS: atom_id res chain seq x y z
N GLU A 1 -12.98 -6.34 -12.36
CA GLU A 1 -13.77 -7.37 -13.07
C GLU A 1 -14.96 -7.90 -12.26
N TRP A 2 -14.82 -8.19 -10.96
CA TRP A 2 -15.91 -8.67 -10.09
C TRP A 2 -17.19 -7.82 -10.13
N MET A 3 -17.05 -6.50 -10.18
CA MET A 3 -18.21 -5.58 -10.27
C MET A 3 -19.09 -5.84 -11.50
N ARG A 4 -18.48 -6.07 -12.67
CA ARG A 4 -19.20 -6.39 -13.91
C ARG A 4 -19.83 -7.78 -13.84
N PHE A 5 -19.13 -8.74 -13.24
CA PHE A 5 -19.65 -10.09 -13.01
C PHE A 5 -20.94 -10.07 -12.16
N TYR A 6 -20.94 -9.36 -11.02
CA TYR A 6 -22.13 -9.22 -10.20
C TYR A 6 -23.24 -8.44 -10.92
N GLY A 7 -22.88 -7.43 -11.72
CA GLY A 7 -23.84 -6.74 -12.60
C GLY A 7 -24.60 -7.70 -13.51
N MET A 8 -23.90 -8.62 -14.18
CA MET A 8 -24.52 -9.65 -15.02
C MET A 8 -25.36 -10.65 -14.21
N LEU A 9 -24.88 -11.05 -13.04
CA LEU A 9 -25.59 -12.03 -12.20
C LEU A 9 -26.94 -11.51 -11.70
N PHE A 10 -27.05 -10.21 -11.45
CA PHE A 10 -28.24 -9.56 -10.90
C PHE A 10 -29.04 -8.74 -11.92
N GLY A 11 -28.71 -8.81 -13.22
CA GLY A 11 -29.41 -8.06 -14.28
C GLY A 11 -29.28 -6.53 -14.18
N CYS A 12 -28.12 -6.08 -13.67
CA CYS A 12 -27.77 -4.68 -13.44
C CYS A 12 -26.51 -4.28 -14.22
N GLU A 13 -26.32 -4.84 -15.42
CA GLU A 13 -25.11 -4.70 -16.24
C GLU A 13 -24.79 -3.22 -16.53
N GLN A 14 -25.79 -2.43 -16.94
CA GLN A 14 -25.59 -1.03 -17.28
C GLN A 14 -25.10 -0.21 -16.07
N ALA A 15 -25.64 -0.49 -14.88
CA ALA A 15 -25.22 0.18 -13.66
C ALA A 15 -23.80 -0.24 -13.27
N ALA A 16 -23.50 -1.54 -13.33
CA ALA A 16 -22.17 -2.06 -13.02
C ALA A 16 -21.09 -1.55 -13.98
N ASP A 17 -21.37 -1.48 -15.28
CA ASP A 17 -20.46 -0.95 -16.29
C ASP A 17 -20.21 0.55 -16.09
N SER A 18 -21.25 1.31 -15.72
CA SER A 18 -21.12 2.74 -15.42
C SER A 18 -20.21 2.99 -14.21
N ILE A 19 -20.43 2.26 -13.12
CA ILE A 19 -19.60 2.37 -11.90
C ILE A 19 -18.16 1.94 -12.19
N PHE A 20 -17.98 0.82 -12.91
CA PHE A 20 -16.66 0.34 -13.30
C PHE A 20 -15.90 1.37 -14.15
N SER A 21 -16.56 1.97 -15.15
CA SER A 21 -15.95 2.97 -16.03
C SER A 21 -15.55 4.24 -15.28
N ALA A 22 -16.41 4.74 -14.37
CA ALA A 22 -16.09 5.89 -13.53
C ALA A 22 -14.86 5.63 -12.64
N MET A 23 -14.76 4.40 -12.12
CA MET A 23 -13.65 3.97 -11.29
C MET A 23 -12.34 3.84 -12.08
N GLU A 24 -12.39 3.21 -13.25
CA GLU A 24 -11.23 3.07 -14.14
C GLU A 24 -10.68 4.44 -14.52
N ASN A 25 -11.56 5.38 -14.90
CA ASN A 25 -11.17 6.75 -15.20
C ASN A 25 -10.50 7.45 -14.01
N THR A 26 -11.02 7.24 -12.80
CA THR A 26 -10.43 7.79 -11.57
C THR A 26 -9.03 7.21 -11.32
N TYR A 27 -8.89 5.88 -11.43
CA TYR A 27 -7.62 5.19 -11.26
C TYR A 27 -6.56 5.69 -12.27
N LEU A 28 -6.92 5.71 -13.55
CA LEU A 28 -6.02 6.16 -14.63
C LEU A 28 -5.63 7.63 -14.49
N SER A 29 -6.55 8.48 -14.03
CA SER A 29 -6.26 9.87 -13.71
C SER A 29 -5.25 10.01 -12.58
N LEU A 30 -5.42 9.25 -11.48
CA LEU A 30 -4.48 9.23 -10.36
C LEU A 30 -3.10 8.75 -10.79
N LYS A 31 -3.02 7.64 -11.53
CA LYS A 31 -1.77 7.12 -12.08
C LYS A 31 -1.04 8.16 -12.95
N LYS A 32 -1.78 8.88 -13.81
CA LYS A 32 -1.22 9.95 -14.64
C LYS A 32 -0.69 11.12 -13.80
N GLN A 33 -1.40 11.50 -12.74
CA GLN A 33 -0.95 12.55 -11.81
C GLN A 33 0.31 12.13 -11.06
N ALA A 34 0.36 10.89 -10.56
CA ALA A 34 1.51 10.32 -9.88
C ALA A 34 2.76 10.31 -10.78
N ALA A 35 2.61 9.90 -12.04
CA ALA A 35 3.70 9.91 -13.02
C ALA A 35 4.28 11.31 -13.32
N ALA A 36 3.58 12.38 -12.96
CA ALA A 36 4.04 13.77 -13.08
C ALA A 36 4.63 14.34 -11.77
N ALA A 37 4.72 13.52 -10.71
CA ALA A 37 5.33 13.92 -9.45
C ALA A 37 6.79 14.33 -9.64
N LYS A 38 7.27 15.24 -8.79
CA LYS A 38 8.66 15.71 -8.82
C LYS A 38 9.59 14.81 -8.02
N THR A 39 9.00 14.05 -7.11
CA THR A 39 9.67 13.14 -6.19
C THR A 39 9.45 11.70 -6.65
N TYR A 40 10.37 10.82 -6.30
CA TYR A 40 10.26 9.39 -6.60
C TYR A 40 10.75 8.60 -5.38
N PRO A 41 10.00 8.60 -4.25
CA PRO A 41 10.45 7.99 -3.00
C PRO A 41 10.44 6.46 -3.09
N SER A 42 11.19 5.79 -2.21
CA SER A 42 11.12 4.33 -2.01
C SER A 42 10.19 3.92 -0.87
N LEU A 43 9.61 2.73 -0.99
CA LEU A 43 8.63 2.20 -0.05
C LEU A 43 8.98 0.79 0.40
N LEU A 44 8.89 0.56 1.70
CA LEU A 44 8.86 -0.74 2.33
C LEU A 44 7.42 -1.08 2.75
N MET A 45 6.98 -2.30 2.46
CA MET A 45 5.63 -2.78 2.77
C MET A 45 5.63 -3.84 3.86
N ASP A 46 4.56 -3.84 4.66
CA ASP A 46 4.28 -4.79 5.75
C ASP A 46 5.30 -4.75 6.89
N LYS A 47 5.10 -5.59 7.89
CA LYS A 47 6.01 -5.81 9.01
C LYS A 47 6.14 -7.31 9.26
N GLN A 48 7.16 -7.71 10.01
CA GLN A 48 7.38 -9.11 10.34
C GLN A 48 6.19 -9.71 11.11
N THR A 49 5.82 -10.94 10.75
CA THR A 49 4.79 -11.75 11.41
C THR A 49 5.41 -13.08 11.81
N GLY A 50 5.57 -13.30 13.12
CA GLY A 50 6.40 -14.41 13.62
C GLY A 50 7.85 -14.21 13.18
N SER A 51 8.46 -15.19 12.53
CA SER A 51 9.83 -15.10 12.00
C SER A 51 9.92 -14.60 10.55
N VAL A 52 8.79 -14.39 9.87
CA VAL A 52 8.75 -14.11 8.43
C VAL A 52 8.21 -12.72 8.15
N TRP A 53 8.83 -12.00 7.21
CA TRP A 53 8.29 -10.77 6.65
C TRP A 53 7.71 -11.05 5.26
N TYR A 54 6.41 -10.88 5.12
CA TYR A 54 5.72 -11.11 3.84
C TYR A 54 5.63 -9.80 3.07
N VAL A 55 6.48 -9.62 2.07
CA VAL A 55 6.44 -8.43 1.19
C VAL A 55 5.66 -8.75 -0.10
N PRO A 56 4.95 -7.78 -0.70
CA PRO A 56 4.30 -7.99 -1.99
C PRO A 56 5.29 -8.37 -3.11
N GLY A 57 4.97 -9.37 -3.94
CA GLY A 57 5.71 -9.63 -5.18
C GLY A 57 5.51 -8.51 -6.21
N GLY A 58 6.43 -8.39 -7.18
CA GLY A 58 6.42 -7.30 -8.15
C GLY A 58 5.19 -7.31 -9.07
N LYS A 59 4.66 -8.50 -9.38
CA LYS A 59 3.41 -8.70 -10.15
C LYS A 59 2.16 -8.87 -9.29
N SER A 60 2.26 -8.65 -7.98
CA SER A 60 1.08 -8.67 -7.11
C SER A 60 0.22 -7.42 -7.31
N THR A 61 -1.04 -7.46 -6.86
CA THR A 61 -1.93 -6.28 -6.90
C THR A 61 -1.31 -5.08 -6.19
N ILE A 62 -0.72 -5.29 -5.01
CA ILE A 62 -0.05 -4.21 -4.27
C ILE A 62 1.21 -3.76 -5.02
N GLY A 63 2.02 -4.67 -5.55
CA GLY A 63 3.20 -4.32 -6.36
C GLY A 63 2.87 -3.44 -7.56
N GLY A 64 1.79 -3.78 -8.28
CA GLY A 64 1.27 -2.95 -9.37
C GLY A 64 0.80 -1.57 -8.91
N ILE A 65 0.09 -1.47 -7.78
CA ILE A 65 -0.33 -0.19 -7.22
C ILE A 65 0.86 0.67 -6.79
N ILE A 66 1.93 0.08 -6.23
CA ILE A 66 3.16 0.81 -5.89
C ILE A 66 3.80 1.40 -7.16
N ALA A 67 3.87 0.62 -8.24
CA ALA A 67 4.40 1.10 -9.52
C ALA A 67 3.53 2.22 -10.11
N ASP A 68 2.20 2.06 -10.07
CA ASP A 68 1.24 3.04 -10.57
C ASP A 68 1.19 4.33 -9.74
N ALA A 69 1.52 4.23 -8.45
CA ALA A 69 1.69 5.36 -7.55
C ALA A 69 3.00 6.14 -7.78
N HIS A 70 3.83 5.73 -8.75
CA HIS A 70 5.14 6.31 -9.01
C HIS A 70 6.07 6.23 -7.78
N ILE A 71 6.19 5.03 -7.21
CA ILE A 71 7.03 4.77 -6.03
C ILE A 71 8.08 3.70 -6.36
N ARG A 72 9.31 3.84 -5.84
CA ARG A 72 10.36 2.81 -5.96
C ARG A 72 10.10 1.66 -4.99
N TYR A 73 10.28 0.45 -5.48
CA TYR A 73 10.07 -0.77 -4.69
C TYR A 73 11.18 -1.79 -4.93
N ALA A 74 11.76 -2.30 -3.84
CA ALA A 74 12.92 -3.21 -3.89
C ALA A 74 12.62 -4.49 -4.67
N TRP A 75 11.40 -5.03 -4.54
CA TRP A 75 10.96 -6.24 -5.23
C TRP A 75 10.15 -5.97 -6.51
N SER A 76 10.28 -4.78 -7.12
CA SER A 76 9.54 -4.43 -8.35
C SER A 76 9.84 -5.34 -9.55
N GLY A 77 11.03 -5.95 -9.59
CA GLY A 77 11.41 -6.91 -10.64
C GLY A 77 10.99 -8.36 -10.38
N ASP A 78 10.31 -8.65 -9.27
CA ASP A 78 9.84 -10.00 -8.97
C ASP A 78 8.57 -10.35 -9.77
N GLU A 79 8.50 -11.61 -10.21
CA GLU A 79 7.47 -12.09 -11.15
C GLU A 79 6.25 -12.73 -10.45
N HIS A 80 6.25 -12.83 -9.12
CA HIS A 80 5.14 -13.45 -8.39
C HIS A 80 3.96 -12.51 -8.23
N SER A 81 2.75 -13.07 -8.30
CA SER A 81 1.49 -12.36 -8.08
C SER A 81 1.02 -12.32 -6.62
N GLY A 82 1.71 -13.04 -5.73
CA GLY A 82 1.42 -13.13 -4.30
C GLY A 82 2.48 -12.45 -3.43
N SER A 83 2.53 -12.82 -2.15
CA SER A 83 3.56 -12.37 -1.23
C SER A 83 4.83 -13.22 -1.30
N LEU A 84 5.96 -12.59 -1.07
CA LEU A 84 7.27 -13.23 -0.91
C LEU A 84 7.60 -13.35 0.57
N ALA A 85 7.99 -14.55 1.00
CA ALA A 85 8.50 -14.78 2.35
C ALA A 85 9.97 -14.35 2.42
N GLN A 86 10.27 -13.35 3.24
CA GLN A 86 11.61 -12.86 3.48
C GLN A 86 11.99 -12.99 4.96
N SER A 87 13.30 -13.14 5.24
CA SER A 87 13.81 -12.91 6.58
C SER A 87 13.91 -11.40 6.86
N PHE A 88 14.01 -11.03 8.13
CA PHE A 88 14.21 -9.63 8.51
C PHE A 88 15.51 -9.07 7.89
N GLU A 89 16.59 -9.85 7.89
CA GLU A 89 17.89 -9.47 7.36
C GLU A 89 17.84 -9.19 5.86
N ASN A 90 17.12 -10.02 5.09
CA ASN A 90 16.92 -9.77 3.65
C ASN A 90 16.11 -8.49 3.39
N VAL A 91 15.09 -8.22 4.23
CA VAL A 91 14.32 -6.98 4.14
C VAL A 91 15.18 -5.78 4.50
N LEU A 92 16.02 -5.89 5.52
CA LEU A 92 16.93 -4.83 5.93
C LEU A 92 17.95 -4.52 4.82
N ASP A 93 18.54 -5.56 4.21
CA ASP A 93 19.52 -5.43 3.13
C ASP A 93 18.93 -4.78 1.86
N GLN A 94 17.73 -5.20 1.44
CA GLN A 94 17.15 -4.75 0.17
C GLN A 94 16.23 -3.52 0.32
N GLY A 95 15.60 -3.35 1.47
CA GLY A 95 14.53 -2.37 1.71
C GLY A 95 14.73 -1.50 2.95
N GLY A 96 15.80 -1.69 3.72
CA GLY A 96 16.06 -0.93 4.95
C GLY A 96 16.21 0.57 4.74
N ASP A 97 16.71 0.97 3.56
CA ASP A 97 16.89 2.37 3.15
C ASP A 97 15.65 3.01 2.51
N ALA A 98 14.48 2.35 2.59
CA ALA A 98 13.23 2.90 2.07
C ALA A 98 12.88 4.25 2.74
N ASP A 99 12.39 5.21 1.94
CA ASP A 99 11.96 6.53 2.42
C ASP A 99 10.67 6.46 3.24
N LEU A 100 9.84 5.45 2.99
CA LEU A 100 8.52 5.24 3.57
C LEU A 100 8.39 3.80 4.05
N TRP A 101 7.66 3.60 5.15
CA TRP A 101 7.29 2.27 5.62
C TRP A 101 5.79 2.19 5.89
N LEU A 102 5.07 1.41 5.08
CA LEU A 102 3.62 1.23 5.21
C LEU A 102 3.31 -0.21 5.61
N PHE A 103 2.47 -0.40 6.62
CA PHE A 103 2.10 -1.75 7.05
C PHE A 103 0.66 -1.81 7.56
N ARG A 104 0.09 -3.02 7.52
CA ARG A 104 -1.21 -3.31 8.12
C ARG A 104 -1.02 -3.96 9.48
N TYR A 105 -1.90 -3.64 10.41
CA TYR A 105 -1.92 -4.23 11.74
C TYR A 105 -3.35 -4.32 12.26
N ASN A 106 -3.57 -5.12 13.29
CA ASN A 106 -4.87 -5.28 13.93
C ASN A 106 -4.67 -5.08 15.43
N SER A 107 -5.20 -3.97 15.96
CA SER A 107 -5.03 -3.58 17.37
C SER A 107 -6.25 -2.77 17.84
N PRO A 108 -6.63 -2.84 19.12
CA PRO A 108 -7.69 -1.97 19.67
C PRO A 108 -7.32 -0.48 19.69
N HIS A 109 -6.04 -0.13 19.50
CA HIS A 109 -5.55 1.25 19.47
C HIS A 109 -4.53 1.47 18.36
N ALA A 110 -4.20 2.74 18.08
CA ALA A 110 -3.18 3.08 17.12
C ALA A 110 -1.80 2.63 17.61
N ILE A 111 -1.07 1.90 16.78
CA ILE A 111 0.28 1.43 17.09
C ILE A 111 1.28 2.59 17.17
N THR A 112 2.32 2.44 17.99
CA THR A 112 3.34 3.47 18.22
C THR A 112 4.76 2.97 17.92
N TYR A 113 5.72 3.90 17.72
CA TYR A 113 7.14 3.54 17.52
C TYR A 113 7.73 2.67 18.65
N PRO A 114 7.48 2.93 19.95
CA PRO A 114 7.96 2.07 21.03
C PRO A 114 7.36 0.65 21.00
N GLU A 115 6.10 0.51 20.61
CA GLU A 115 5.47 -0.80 20.45
C GLU A 115 6.09 -1.59 19.31
N LEU A 116 6.39 -0.93 18.18
CA LEU A 116 7.14 -1.56 17.08
C LEU A 116 8.49 -2.11 17.55
N LEU A 117 9.25 -1.37 18.37
CA LEU A 117 10.51 -1.87 18.92
C LEU A 117 10.33 -3.05 19.89
N THR A 118 9.19 -3.11 20.57
CA THR A 118 8.84 -4.26 21.43
C THR A 118 8.54 -5.50 20.59
N GLU A 119 7.98 -5.33 19.38
CA GLU A 119 7.78 -6.44 18.44
C GLU A 119 9.09 -6.93 17.82
N ASN A 120 9.95 -6.01 17.40
CA ASN A 120 11.29 -6.30 16.89
C ASN A 120 12.20 -5.06 17.01
N GLU A 121 13.22 -5.15 17.88
CA GLU A 121 14.21 -4.08 18.07
C GLU A 121 14.94 -3.70 16.77
N GLY A 122 15.07 -4.65 15.85
CA GLY A 122 15.67 -4.46 14.53
C GLY A 122 14.97 -3.41 13.69
N TYR A 123 13.67 -3.12 13.91
CA TYR A 123 12.97 -2.06 13.19
C TYR A 123 13.63 -0.68 13.37
N GLY A 124 14.36 -0.45 14.46
CA GLY A 124 15.14 0.77 14.67
C GLY A 124 16.24 1.00 13.62
N GLN A 125 16.60 -0.02 12.85
CA GLN A 125 17.59 0.07 11.76
C GLN A 125 16.97 0.53 10.44
N LEU A 126 15.64 0.58 10.32
CA LEU A 126 14.97 1.04 9.10
C LEU A 126 15.06 2.57 8.99
N LYS A 127 15.46 3.09 7.84
CA LYS A 127 15.53 4.54 7.58
C LYS A 127 14.19 5.23 7.85
N ALA A 128 13.10 4.66 7.36
CA ALA A 128 11.75 5.20 7.57
C ALA A 128 11.35 5.22 9.07
N PHE A 129 11.83 4.27 9.88
CA PHE A 129 11.61 4.31 11.33
C PHE A 129 12.36 5.49 11.95
N ALA A 130 13.66 5.61 11.66
CA ALA A 130 14.51 6.68 12.21
C ALA A 130 14.05 8.09 11.79
N GLN A 131 13.41 8.23 10.63
CA GLN A 131 12.89 9.49 10.10
C GLN A 131 11.43 9.77 10.48
N HIS A 132 10.80 8.92 11.29
CA HIS A 132 9.38 9.01 11.63
C HIS A 132 8.44 9.04 10.41
N ARG A 133 8.72 8.17 9.42
CA ARG A 133 7.95 8.01 8.17
C ARG A 133 7.32 6.62 8.06
N ALA A 134 6.86 6.10 9.20
CA ALA A 134 6.06 4.89 9.27
C ALA A 134 4.57 5.22 9.27
N TYR A 135 3.79 4.44 8.52
CA TYR A 135 2.35 4.62 8.35
C TYR A 135 1.63 3.28 8.53
N GLY A 136 0.63 3.27 9.41
CA GLY A 136 -0.11 2.09 9.77
C GLY A 136 -1.55 2.13 9.25
N CYS A 137 -2.02 1.01 8.71
CA CYS A 137 -3.44 0.75 8.46
C CYS A 137 -3.98 -0.21 9.53
N ASN A 138 -4.78 0.30 10.47
CA ASN A 138 -5.42 -0.53 11.49
C ASN A 138 -6.67 -1.22 10.94
N THR A 139 -6.56 -2.50 10.61
CA THR A 139 -7.65 -3.29 10.03
C THR A 139 -8.74 -3.65 11.05
N ALA A 140 -8.58 -3.33 12.33
CA ALA A 140 -9.65 -3.45 13.33
C ALA A 140 -10.72 -2.35 13.17
N THR A 141 -10.35 -1.20 12.61
CA THR A 141 -11.20 -0.02 12.49
C THR A 141 -11.34 0.49 11.05
N SER A 142 -10.53 -0.03 10.13
CA SER A 142 -10.50 0.33 8.71
C SER A 142 -11.26 -0.69 7.86
N THR A 143 -11.95 -0.21 6.82
CA THR A 143 -12.61 -1.00 5.77
C THR A 143 -11.66 -1.46 4.65
N PHE A 144 -10.36 -1.56 4.94
CA PHE A 144 -9.32 -1.80 3.92
C PHE A 144 -9.58 -3.07 3.09
N TYR A 145 -9.94 -4.19 3.73
CA TYR A 145 -10.13 -5.46 3.02
C TYR A 145 -11.46 -5.53 2.27
N GLU A 146 -12.45 -4.77 2.74
CA GLU A 146 -13.77 -4.66 2.17
C GLU A 146 -13.76 -3.77 0.94
N ASP A 147 -13.06 -2.64 0.99
CA ASP A 147 -13.08 -1.63 -0.06
C ASP A 147 -12.09 -1.95 -1.18
N THR A 148 -10.84 -2.25 -0.87
CA THR A 148 -9.74 -2.23 -1.87
C THR A 148 -9.90 -3.23 -3.02
N PRO A 149 -10.52 -4.43 -2.87
CA PRO A 149 -10.79 -5.31 -4.00
C PRO A 149 -11.78 -4.73 -5.01
N PHE A 150 -12.68 -3.86 -4.55
CA PHE A 150 -13.71 -3.23 -5.37
C PHE A 150 -13.34 -1.80 -5.76
N HIS A 151 -12.52 -1.11 -4.97
CA HIS A 151 -12.15 0.30 -5.12
C HIS A 151 -10.61 0.49 -5.07
N PRO A 152 -9.84 -0.11 -6.01
CA PRO A 152 -8.37 -0.06 -5.97
C PRO A 152 -7.79 1.36 -6.11
N HIS A 153 -8.56 2.29 -6.67
CA HIS A 153 -8.19 3.70 -6.78
C HIS A 153 -8.05 4.40 -5.41
N LEU A 154 -8.75 3.92 -4.36
CA LEU A 154 -8.60 4.47 -3.01
C LEU A 154 -7.23 4.14 -2.43
N LEU A 155 -6.76 2.90 -2.62
CA LEU A 155 -5.43 2.49 -2.20
C LEU A 155 -4.33 3.19 -3.00
N LEU A 156 -4.50 3.30 -4.33
CA LEU A 156 -3.61 4.08 -5.17
C LEU A 156 -3.53 5.53 -4.68
N ARG A 157 -4.66 6.16 -4.40
CA ARG A 157 -4.72 7.53 -3.88
C ARG A 157 -3.95 7.65 -2.56
N ASP A 158 -4.12 6.73 -1.63
CA ASP A 158 -3.40 6.74 -0.35
C ASP A 158 -1.89 6.72 -0.52
N PHE A 159 -1.40 5.83 -1.40
CA PHE A 159 0.02 5.75 -1.70
C PHE A 159 0.53 7.05 -2.31
N ILE A 160 -0.23 7.66 -3.22
CA ILE A 160 0.13 8.96 -3.82
C ILE A 160 0.10 10.08 -2.78
N CYS A 161 -0.91 10.14 -1.90
CA CYS A 161 -1.01 11.16 -0.84
C CYS A 161 0.22 11.13 0.08
N ILE A 162 0.70 9.92 0.41
CA ILE A 162 1.84 9.74 1.31
C ILE A 162 3.17 9.97 0.59
N ALA A 163 3.32 9.46 -0.64
CA ALA A 163 4.56 9.55 -1.40
C ALA A 163 4.77 10.92 -2.06
N HIS A 164 3.70 11.58 -2.47
CA HIS A 164 3.72 12.81 -3.27
C HIS A 164 2.75 13.86 -2.70
N PRO A 165 2.98 14.35 -1.47
CA PRO A 165 2.10 15.33 -0.84
C PRO A 165 1.99 16.64 -1.64
N GLU A 166 2.97 16.95 -2.52
CA GLU A 166 2.93 18.10 -3.41
C GLU A 166 1.78 18.07 -4.43
N LEU A 167 1.20 16.89 -4.70
CA LEU A 167 0.07 16.74 -5.61
C LEU A 167 -1.27 17.13 -4.99
N GLY A 168 -1.33 17.38 -3.67
CA GLY A 168 -2.49 18.00 -3.03
C GLY A 168 -3.77 17.15 -3.04
N LEU A 169 -3.65 15.82 -3.07
CA LEU A 169 -4.81 14.91 -3.12
C LEU A 169 -5.58 14.77 -1.80
N GLY A 170 -5.13 15.45 -0.74
CA GLY A 170 -5.72 15.43 0.60
C GLY A 170 -5.09 14.37 1.50
N GLN A 171 -5.83 13.92 2.51
CA GLN A 171 -5.35 12.92 3.46
C GLN A 171 -5.58 11.48 2.97
N PRO A 172 -4.70 10.53 3.30
CA PRO A 172 -4.94 9.11 3.10
C PRO A 172 -6.14 8.63 3.94
N GLN A 173 -6.85 7.63 3.44
CA GLN A 173 -8.03 7.02 4.05
C GLN A 173 -7.66 5.85 4.99
N TYR A 174 -6.68 5.04 4.61
CA TYR A 174 -6.32 3.79 5.28
C TYR A 174 -5.00 3.88 6.04
N PHE A 175 -3.96 4.44 5.44
CA PHE A 175 -2.62 4.50 6.04
C PHE A 175 -2.38 5.84 6.71
N VAL A 176 -2.28 5.84 8.04
CA VAL A 176 -2.04 7.04 8.85
C VAL A 176 -0.66 7.00 9.48
N GLY A 177 -0.02 8.17 9.61
CA GLY A 177 1.28 8.28 10.30
C GLY A 177 1.17 7.89 11.77
N LEU A 178 2.21 7.24 12.28
CA LEU A 178 2.35 6.87 13.70
C LEU A 178 2.70 8.07 14.60
#